data_AF-A0A1V0PT71-F1
#
_entry.id   AF-A0A1V0PT71-F1
#
_cell.length_a   1.000
_cell.length_b   1.000
_cell.length_c   1.000
_cell.angle_alpha   90.00
_cell.angle_beta   90.00
_cell.angle_gamma   90.00
#
_symmetry.space_group_name_H-M   'P 1'
#
loop_
_entity.id
_entity.type
_entity.pdbx_description
1 polymer ?
#
loop_
_entity_poly.entity_id
_entity_poly.type
_entity_poly.pdbx_seq_one_letter_code
_entity_poly.pdbx_strand_id
1 'polypeptide(L)'
;MTEEGHVTDIEIPLLGKVKSNYPSVIIAFIGAAILIYTVSRVDPEVPTIDLSAAVGVAEGTQTSSLPVIIAAVPQQYLGLTTLDEAGRGKFDFKVERTHDTAYNVVVLQPVEITEDGITRYQSIHGPAEITEDQKHLLFEGVLR
;
A
#
# COMPACT_ATOMS: atom_id res chain seq x y z
N MET A 1 -35.48 -41.31 30.57
CA MET A 1 -34.12 -41.87 30.42
C MET A 1 -33.29 -40.76 29.84
N THR A 2 -32.34 -40.22 30.61
CA THR A 2 -31.46 -39.14 30.18
C THR A 2 -30.33 -39.78 29.37
N GLU A 3 -30.29 -39.54 28.06
CA GLU A 3 -29.15 -39.93 27.23
C GLU A 3 -27.93 -39.13 27.69
N GLU A 4 -26.99 -39.81 28.34
CA GLU A 4 -25.68 -39.24 28.66
C GLU A 4 -24.93 -39.03 27.33
N GLY A 5 -24.77 -37.77 26.93
CA GLY A 5 -24.07 -37.39 25.70
C GLY A 5 -22.67 -38.01 25.66
N HIS A 6 -22.32 -38.64 24.54
CA HIS A 6 -21.03 -39.28 24.34
C HIS A 6 -19.87 -38.30 24.55
N VAL A 7 -19.20 -38.43 25.69
CA VAL A 7 -17.96 -37.71 26.00
C VAL A 7 -16.87 -38.24 25.08
N THR A 8 -16.25 -37.37 24.29
CA THR A 8 -15.15 -37.74 23.38
C THR A 8 -13.84 -37.25 23.98
N ASP A 9 -12.85 -38.14 24.02
CA ASP A 9 -11.48 -37.79 24.41
C ASP A 9 -10.76 -37.15 23.21
N ILE A 10 -10.37 -35.88 23.34
CA ILE A 10 -9.60 -35.15 22.31
C ILE A 10 -8.15 -35.07 22.77
N GLU A 11 -7.23 -35.55 21.95
CA GLU A 11 -5.80 -35.49 22.21
C GLU A 11 -5.20 -34.24 21.53
N ILE A 12 -4.73 -33.28 22.33
CA ILE A 12 -4.09 -32.05 21.83
C ILE A 12 -2.57 -32.22 21.96
N PRO A 13 -1.80 -32.12 20.86
CA PRO A 13 -0.34 -32.12 20.93
C PRO A 13 0.16 -31.01 21.88
N LEU A 14 1.09 -31.33 22.77
CA LEU A 14 1.66 -30.48 23.85
C LEU A 14 0.77 -30.17 25.08
N LEU A 15 -0.56 -30.27 24.99
CA LEU A 15 -1.48 -29.90 26.10
C LEU A 15 -2.19 -31.10 26.76
N GLY A 16 -2.05 -32.30 26.21
CA GLY A 16 -2.61 -33.54 26.77
C GLY A 16 -4.06 -33.80 26.36
N LYS A 17 -4.73 -34.69 27.10
CA LYS A 17 -6.10 -35.14 26.78
C LYS A 17 -7.15 -34.24 27.42
N VAL A 18 -8.08 -33.73 26.61
CA VAL A 18 -9.22 -32.92 27.06
C VAL A 18 -10.51 -33.71 26.84
N LYS A 19 -11.26 -33.92 27.93
CA LYS A 19 -12.58 -34.56 27.90
C LYS A 19 -13.65 -33.52 27.61
N SER A 20 -14.41 -33.71 26.54
CA SER A 20 -15.52 -32.81 26.20
C SER A 20 -16.66 -33.52 25.50
N ASN A 21 -17.86 -33.03 25.75
CA ASN A 21 -19.10 -33.51 25.16
C ASN A 21 -19.40 -32.77 23.84
N TYR A 22 -18.56 -31.79 23.48
CA TYR A 22 -18.67 -30.96 22.28
C TYR A 22 -17.32 -30.86 21.54
N PRO A 23 -16.84 -31.97 20.96
CA PRO A 23 -15.52 -32.01 20.34
C PRO A 23 -15.34 -31.06 19.15
N SER A 24 -16.41 -30.82 18.38
CA SER A 24 -16.41 -29.85 17.28
C SER A 24 -16.17 -28.41 17.74
N VAL A 25 -16.70 -28.02 18.90
CA VAL A 25 -16.55 -26.68 19.47
C VAL A 25 -15.10 -26.43 19.90
N ILE A 26 -14.47 -27.41 20.54
CA ILE A 26 -13.06 -27.30 20.96
C ILE A 26 -12.13 -27.16 19.75
N ILE A 27 -12.36 -27.95 18.70
CA ILE A 27 -11.56 -27.86 17.47
C ILE A 27 -11.73 -26.49 16.81
N ALA A 28 -12.94 -25.93 16.80
CA ALA A 28 -13.19 -24.58 16.28
C ALA A 28 -12.43 -23.50 17.07
N PHE A 29 -12.38 -23.60 18.41
CA PHE A 29 -11.60 -22.69 19.25
C PHE A 29 -10.10 -22.80 19.01
N ILE A 30 -9.58 -24.02 18.89
CA ILE A 30 -8.15 -24.25 18.60
C ILE A 30 -7.79 -23.68 17.22
N GLY A 31 -8.62 -23.94 16.20
CA GLY A 31 -8.44 -23.40 14.86
C GLY A 31 -8.44 -21.87 14.83
N ALA A 32 -9.39 -21.24 15.53
CA ALA A 32 -9.44 -19.78 15.65
C ALA A 32 -8.21 -19.21 16.38
N ALA A 33 -7.77 -19.85 17.46
CA ALA A 33 -6.60 -19.41 18.21
C ALA A 33 -5.30 -19.50 17.39
N ILE A 34 -5.13 -20.58 16.61
CA ILE A 34 -3.97 -20.72 15.70
C ILE A 34 -4.02 -19.66 14.61
N LEU A 35 -5.19 -19.42 14.01
CA LEU A 35 -5.33 -18.43 12.94
C LEU A 35 -5.05 -17.00 13.45
N ILE A 36 -5.59 -16.64 14.63
CA ILE A 36 -5.30 -15.35 15.28
C ILE A 36 -3.81 -15.25 15.60
N TYR A 37 -3.20 -16.30 16.16
CA TYR A 37 -1.78 -16.33 16.50
C TYR A 37 -0.89 -16.13 15.26
N THR A 38 -1.17 -16.85 14.18
CA THR A 38 -0.41 -16.73 12.92
C THR A 38 -0.59 -15.35 12.30
N VAL A 39 -1.82 -14.85 12.18
CA VAL A 39 -2.07 -13.51 11.61
C VAL A 39 -1.45 -12.40 12.46
N SER A 40 -1.43 -12.55 13.78
CA SER A 40 -0.84 -11.55 14.70
C SER A 40 0.69 -11.51 14.70
N ARG A 41 1.36 -12.52 14.14
CA ARG A 41 2.83 -12.64 14.13
C ARG A 41 3.46 -12.55 12.75
N VAL A 42 2.66 -12.62 11.68
CA VAL A 42 3.14 -12.37 10.33
C VAL A 42 2.95 -10.89 10.07
N ASP A 43 3.94 -10.09 10.48
CA ASP A 43 4.15 -8.82 9.80
C ASP A 43 4.53 -9.19 8.36
N PRO A 44 3.77 -8.78 7.34
CA PRO A 44 4.20 -8.96 5.97
C PRO A 44 5.43 -8.08 5.77
N GLU A 45 6.63 -8.64 5.98
CA GLU A 45 7.88 -8.00 5.61
C GLU A 45 7.83 -7.80 4.10
N VAL A 46 7.54 -6.57 3.68
CA VAL A 46 7.66 -6.18 2.28
C VAL A 46 9.14 -6.29 1.94
N PRO A 47 9.54 -7.13 0.98
CA PRO A 47 10.95 -7.30 0.65
C PRO A 47 11.53 -5.94 0.20
N THR A 48 12.50 -5.44 0.97
CA THR A 48 13.19 -4.18 0.69
C THR A 48 14.47 -4.42 -0.11
N ILE A 49 14.81 -3.50 -1.01
CA ILE A 49 16.06 -3.50 -1.78
C ILE A 49 16.73 -2.13 -1.56
N ASP A 50 18.05 -2.12 -1.33
CA ASP A 50 18.81 -0.89 -1.17
C ASP A 50 18.86 -0.09 -2.48
N LEU A 51 18.38 1.16 -2.43
CA LEU A 51 18.44 2.11 -3.54
C LEU A 51 19.34 3.29 -3.15
N SER A 52 20.39 3.53 -3.95
CA SER A 52 21.25 4.72 -3.83
C SER A 52 20.95 5.70 -4.96
N ALA A 53 20.74 6.98 -4.62
CA ALA A 53 20.52 8.05 -5.59
C ALA A 53 21.49 9.22 -5.33
N ALA A 54 22.12 9.72 -6.40
CA ALA A 54 22.89 10.96 -6.37
C ALA A 54 22.04 12.09 -6.96
N VAL A 55 21.72 13.09 -6.15
CA VAL A 55 20.89 14.25 -6.53
C VAL A 55 21.63 15.55 -6.27
N GLY A 56 21.47 16.51 -7.18
CA GLY A 56 22.00 17.87 -7.06
C GLY A 56 20.90 18.90 -7.34
N VAL A 57 20.98 20.04 -6.68
CA VAL A 57 20.11 21.20 -6.97
C VAL A 57 20.89 22.12 -7.91
N ALA A 58 20.25 22.55 -8.99
CA ALA A 58 20.91 23.41 -9.99
C ALA A 58 21.33 24.76 -9.39
N GLU A 59 22.48 25.28 -9.85
CA GLU A 59 22.98 26.60 -9.47
C GLU A 59 21.98 27.71 -9.87
N GLY A 60 21.78 28.69 -8.97
CA GLY A 60 20.85 29.81 -9.19
C GLY A 60 19.40 29.56 -8.74
N THR A 61 19.08 28.33 -8.30
CA THR A 61 17.80 28.07 -7.60
C THR A 61 17.91 28.67 -6.19
N GLN A 62 16.97 29.56 -5.81
CA GLN A 62 16.92 30.04 -4.42
C GLN A 62 16.89 28.81 -3.50
N THR A 63 17.85 28.73 -2.58
CA THR A 63 17.86 27.75 -1.51
C THR A 63 16.61 27.96 -0.68
N SER A 64 15.56 27.23 -1.01
CA SER A 64 14.34 27.19 -0.21
C SER A 64 14.70 26.64 1.17
N SER A 65 14.13 27.21 2.22
CA SER A 65 14.23 26.65 3.57
C SER A 65 13.40 25.37 3.74
N LEU A 66 12.69 24.95 2.69
CA LEU A 66 11.88 23.74 2.68
C LEU A 66 12.77 22.50 2.42
N PRO A 67 12.41 21.35 3.00
CA PRO A 67 13.15 20.11 2.79
C PRO A 67 13.08 19.66 1.33
N VAL A 68 14.19 19.11 0.83
CA VAL A 68 14.21 18.38 -0.45
C VAL A 68 13.58 17.02 -0.21
N ILE A 69 12.48 16.73 -0.91
CA ILE A 69 11.78 15.45 -0.85
C ILE A 69 12.30 14.58 -1.99
N ILE A 70 12.83 13.41 -1.66
CA ILE A 70 13.28 12.39 -2.62
C ILE A 70 12.36 11.18 -2.46
N ALA A 71 11.72 10.76 -3.55
CA ALA A 71 10.82 9.61 -3.55
C ALA A 71 11.23 8.65 -4.67
N ALA A 72 11.12 7.34 -4.39
CA ALA A 72 11.27 6.28 -5.37
C ALA A 72 9.92 5.59 -5.56
N VAL A 73 9.41 5.60 -6.80
CA VAL A 73 8.12 4.99 -7.13
C VAL A 73 8.39 3.78 -8.03
N PRO A 74 8.07 2.55 -7.59
CA PRO A 74 8.20 1.36 -8.43
C PRO A 74 7.37 1.50 -9.71
N GLN A 75 7.95 1.11 -10.85
CA GLN A 75 7.35 1.30 -12.17
C GLN A 75 5.98 0.63 -12.32
N GLN A 76 5.74 -0.48 -11.61
CA GLN A 76 4.44 -1.16 -11.58
C GLN A 76 3.28 -0.29 -11.04
N TYR A 77 3.59 0.76 -10.29
CA TYR A 77 2.61 1.73 -9.79
C TYR A 77 2.44 2.93 -10.73
N LEU A 78 3.27 3.05 -11.77
CA LEU A 78 3.10 4.06 -12.81
C LEU A 78 1.96 3.60 -13.73
N GLY A 79 0.78 4.17 -13.52
CA GLY A 79 -0.32 4.04 -14.46
C GLY A 79 0.05 4.71 -15.79
N LEU A 80 0.16 3.91 -16.86
CA LEU A 80 0.30 4.45 -18.22
C LEU A 80 -1.09 4.82 -18.74
N THR A 81 -1.27 6.06 -19.13
CA THR A 81 -2.47 6.54 -19.81
C THR A 81 -2.08 7.56 -20.87
N THR A 82 -2.96 7.76 -21.85
CA THR A 82 -2.84 8.81 -22.85
C THR A 82 -3.79 9.96 -22.50
N LEU A 83 -3.33 11.19 -22.67
CA LEU A 83 -4.20 12.35 -22.68
C LEU A 83 -5.02 12.38 -23.98
N ASP A 84 -6.17 13.04 -23.96
CA ASP A 84 -6.97 13.30 -25.15
C ASP A 84 -6.25 14.26 -26.12
N GLU A 85 -6.85 14.49 -27.31
CA GLU A 85 -6.30 15.39 -28.33
C GLU A 85 -6.14 16.85 -27.85
N ALA A 86 -6.82 17.23 -26.75
CA ALA A 86 -6.71 18.53 -26.10
C ALA A 86 -5.74 18.51 -24.91
N GLY A 87 -5.00 17.43 -24.69
CA GLY A 87 -4.06 17.27 -23.57
C GLY A 87 -4.74 17.09 -22.21
N ARG A 88 -6.01 16.66 -22.18
CA ARG A 88 -6.78 16.44 -20.95
C ARG A 88 -7.03 14.95 -20.74
N GLY A 89 -7.01 14.52 -19.49
CA GLY A 89 -7.33 13.15 -19.13
C GLY A 89 -7.74 13.08 -17.67
N LYS A 90 -8.72 12.21 -17.37
CA LYS A 90 -9.06 11.87 -16.00
C LYS A 90 -8.53 10.47 -15.71
N PHE A 91 -7.84 10.31 -14.58
CA PHE A 91 -7.30 9.03 -14.16
C PHE A 91 -7.75 8.73 -12.74
N ASP A 92 -8.50 7.63 -12.59
CA ASP A 92 -9.01 7.16 -11.32
C ASP A 92 -8.19 5.92 -10.90
N PHE A 93 -7.54 5.99 -9.74
CA PHE A 93 -6.79 4.88 -9.17
C PHE A 93 -7.10 4.75 -7.68
N LYS A 94 -6.94 3.54 -7.14
CA LYS A 94 -7.15 3.27 -5.73
C LYS A 94 -5.84 3.41 -4.99
N VAL A 95 -5.85 4.18 -3.90
CA VAL A 95 -4.73 4.29 -2.97
C VAL A 95 -5.13 3.69 -1.62
N GLU A 96 -4.15 3.21 -0.87
CA GLU A 96 -4.38 2.78 0.51
C GLU A 96 -4.77 4.00 1.36
N ARG A 97 -5.82 3.84 2.17
CA ARG A 97 -6.26 4.89 3.09
C ARG A 97 -5.44 4.83 4.37
N THR A 98 -4.56 5.81 4.56
CA THR A 98 -3.80 5.99 5.80
C THR A 98 -4.44 7.13 6.59
N HIS A 99 -4.72 6.90 7.87
CA HIS A 99 -5.27 7.95 8.74
C HIS A 99 -4.31 9.14 8.82
N ASP A 100 -4.89 10.34 8.87
CA ASP A 100 -4.18 11.61 9.07
C ASP A 100 -3.02 11.87 8.10
N THR A 101 -3.05 11.26 6.92
CA THR A 101 -1.99 11.37 5.92
C THR A 101 -2.47 12.20 4.72
N ALA A 102 -1.69 13.21 4.37
CA ALA A 102 -1.88 13.96 3.13
C ALA A 102 -1.28 13.16 1.95
N TYR A 103 -1.98 13.14 0.83
CA TYR A 103 -1.50 12.48 -0.39
C TYR A 103 -0.88 13.52 -1.30
N ASN A 104 0.32 13.25 -1.80
CA ASN A 104 0.89 13.99 -2.91
C ASN A 104 0.73 13.19 -4.18
N VAL A 105 0.30 13.85 -5.24
CA VAL A 105 0.22 13.27 -6.58
C VAL A 105 1.41 13.78 -7.38
N VAL A 106 2.04 12.87 -8.12
CA VAL A 106 3.11 13.17 -9.06
C VAL A 106 2.66 12.66 -10.42
N VAL A 107 2.62 13.54 -11.40
CA VAL A 107 2.34 13.19 -12.81
C VAL A 107 3.63 13.36 -13.58
N LEU A 108 4.02 12.31 -14.31
CA LEU A 108 5.25 12.25 -15.09
C LEU A 108 4.90 12.11 -16.58
N GLN A 109 5.41 13.01 -17.41
CA GLN A 109 5.32 12.91 -18.87
C GLN A 109 6.73 12.73 -19.45
N PRO A 110 7.01 11.64 -20.18
CA PRO A 110 8.28 11.51 -20.88
C PRO A 110 8.38 12.59 -21.96
N VAL A 111 9.45 13.37 -21.95
CA VAL A 111 9.70 14.46 -22.93
C VAL A 111 10.84 14.17 -23.87
N GLU A 112 11.84 13.40 -23.42
CA GLU A 112 13.02 13.08 -24.20
C GLU A 112 13.56 11.73 -23.75
N ILE A 113 14.05 10.93 -24.70
CA ILE A 113 14.87 9.75 -24.41
C ILE A 113 16.23 10.05 -25.03
N THR A 114 17.26 10.16 -24.18
CA THR A 114 18.63 10.40 -24.67
C THR A 114 19.17 9.18 -25.40
N GLU A 115 20.22 9.36 -26.21
CA GLU A 115 20.88 8.26 -26.92
C GLU A 115 21.38 7.16 -25.97
N ASP A 116 21.73 7.52 -24.73
CA ASP A 116 22.13 6.61 -23.65
C ASP A 116 20.95 5.88 -22.97
N GLY A 117 19.72 6.07 -23.47
CA GLY A 117 18.51 5.45 -22.92
C GLY A 117 17.95 6.12 -21.66
N ILE A 118 18.45 7.31 -21.30
CA ILE A 118 17.92 8.07 -20.15
C ILE A 118 16.63 8.75 -20.59
N THR A 119 15.52 8.41 -19.95
CA THR A 119 14.25 9.12 -20.18
C THR A 119 14.17 10.33 -19.27
N ARG A 120 14.10 11.52 -19.86
CA ARG A 120 13.77 12.76 -19.15
C ARG A 120 12.26 12.90 -19.09
N TYR A 121 11.78 13.26 -17.90
CA TYR A 121 10.37 13.50 -17.64
C TYR A 121 10.15 14.96 -17.28
N GLN A 122 9.11 15.55 -17.83
CA GLN A 122 8.45 16.70 -17.24
C GLN A 122 7.54 16.19 -16.13
N SER A 123 7.48 16.91 -15.02
CA SER A 123 6.63 16.52 -13.90
C SER A 123 5.83 17.70 -13.36
N ILE A 124 4.63 17.38 -12.89
CA ILE A 124 3.87 18.23 -11.98
C ILE A 124 3.59 17.43 -10.72
N HIS A 125 3.70 18.09 -9.57
CA HIS A 125 3.42 17.47 -8.29
C HIS A 125 2.71 18.44 -7.35
N GLY A 126 1.92 17.91 -6.43
CA GLY A 126 1.24 18.69 -5.41
C GLY A 126 0.30 17.86 -4.54
N PRO A 127 -0.26 18.47 -3.49
CA PRO A 127 -1.19 17.79 -2.61
C PRO A 127 -2.49 17.46 -3.35
N ALA A 128 -3.07 16.31 -3.06
CA ALA A 128 -4.45 16.02 -3.40
C ALA A 128 -5.38 16.61 -2.34
N GLU A 129 -6.47 17.21 -2.81
CA GLU A 129 -7.54 17.73 -1.97
C GLU A 129 -8.52 16.62 -1.62
N ILE A 130 -8.96 16.58 -0.37
CA ILE A 130 -10.03 15.67 0.05
C ILE A 130 -11.36 16.29 -0.37
N THR A 131 -12.14 15.55 -1.14
CA THR A 131 -13.47 16.00 -1.57
C THR A 131 -14.45 16.08 -0.40
N GLU A 132 -15.53 16.87 -0.56
CA GLU A 132 -16.54 17.08 0.51
C GLU A 132 -17.17 15.79 1.03
N ASP A 133 -17.23 14.75 0.19
CA ASP A 133 -17.75 13.43 0.58
C ASP A 133 -16.76 12.57 1.38
N GLN A 134 -15.52 13.06 1.62
CA GLN A 134 -14.40 12.38 2.28
C GLN A 134 -14.07 10.99 1.73
N LYS A 135 -14.51 10.69 0.51
CA LYS A 135 -14.33 9.39 -0.15
C LYS A 135 -13.38 9.47 -1.34
N HIS A 136 -13.13 10.67 -1.85
CA HIS A 136 -12.25 10.87 -2.99
C HIS A 136 -11.14 11.86 -2.65
N LEU A 137 -10.05 11.70 -3.39
CA LEU A 137 -8.92 12.61 -3.42
C LEU A 137 -8.88 13.19 -4.84
N LEU A 138 -8.77 14.50 -4.95
CA LEU A 138 -8.72 15.21 -6.22
C LEU A 138 -7.37 15.90 -6.35
N PHE A 139 -6.71 15.69 -7.49
CA PHE A 139 -5.54 16.46 -7.89
C PHE A 139 -5.81 17.09 -9.25
N GLU A 140 -5.74 18.41 -9.32
CA GLU A 140 -5.85 19.16 -10.57
C GLU A 140 -4.50 19.79 -10.88
N GLY A 141 -3.96 19.45 -12.05
CA GLY A 141 -2.64 19.88 -12.47
C GLY A 141 -2.55 19.99 -13.98
N VAL A 142 -1.72 20.92 -14.46
CA VAL A 142 -1.42 21.11 -15.88
C VAL A 142 0.08 21.01 -16.08
N LEU A 143 0.50 20.08 -16.94
CA LEU A 143 1.90 19.97 -17.38
C LEU A 143 2.23 21.21 -18.24
N ARG A 144 3.31 21.91 -17.89
CA ARG A 144 3.77 23.13 -18.56
C ARG A 144 5.25 23.04 -18.88
#